data_AF-A0A4Y3R9R3-F1
#
_entry.id   AF-A0A4Y3R9R3-F1
#
_cell.length_a   1.000
_cell.length_b   1.000
_cell.length_c   1.000
_cell.angle_alpha   90.00
_cell.angle_beta   90.00
_cell.angle_gamma   90.00
#
_symmetry.space_group_name_H-M   'P 1'
#
loop_
_entity.id
_entity.type
_entity.pdbx_description
1 polymer ?
#
loop_
_entity_poly.entity_id
_entity_poly.type
_entity_poly.pdbx_seq_one_letter_code
_entity_poly.pdbx_strand_id
1 'polypeptide(L)'
;MAGNPDLEHFLANLSALDEAIGVVQRESTSIKETMASIEAKMKEIGTDWSSPSFMTFDDMQKWFNTAQNDLSNVLEDILNRMRTSYWNYHNAEAANLSNIGDGDYRA
;
A
#
# COMPACT_ATOMS: atom_id res chain seq x y z
N MET A 1 -28.42 -6.17 -18.04
CA MET A 1 -28.84 -5.98 -16.64
C MET A 1 -27.78 -6.65 -15.79
N ALA A 2 -26.96 -5.88 -15.08
CA ALA A 2 -25.95 -6.45 -14.20
C ALA A 2 -26.70 -7.13 -13.05
N GLY A 3 -26.62 -8.46 -12.99
CA GLY A 3 -27.20 -9.22 -11.87
C GLY A 3 -26.56 -8.73 -10.59
N ASN A 4 -27.37 -8.55 -9.54
CA ASN A 4 -26.84 -8.30 -8.20
C ASN A 4 -25.75 -9.35 -7.92
N PRO A 5 -24.52 -8.94 -7.58
CA PRO A 5 -23.54 -9.90 -7.08
C PRO A 5 -24.16 -10.59 -5.86
N ASP A 6 -24.21 -11.92 -5.89
CA ASP A 6 -24.65 -12.71 -4.75
C ASP A 6 -23.71 -12.43 -3.56
N LEU A 7 -24.23 -12.49 -2.33
CA LEU A 7 -23.51 -12.22 -1.08
C LEU A 7 -22.19 -13.00 -1.01
N GLU A 8 -22.20 -14.26 -1.48
CA GLU A 8 -21.01 -15.11 -1.54
C GLU A 8 -19.91 -14.52 -2.44
N HIS A 9 -20.27 -13.98 -3.60
CA HIS A 9 -19.32 -13.35 -4.51
C HIS A 9 -18.75 -12.04 -3.92
N PHE A 10 -19.58 -11.29 -3.20
CA PHE A 10 -19.14 -10.09 -2.51
C PHE A 10 -18.12 -10.41 -1.40
N LEU A 11 -18.42 -11.39 -0.54
CA LEU A 11 -17.50 -11.84 0.52
C LEU A 11 -16.19 -12.39 -0.05
N ALA A 12 -16.26 -13.16 -1.14
CA ALA A 12 -15.07 -13.64 -1.84
C ALA A 12 -14.20 -12.48 -2.37
N ASN A 13 -14.81 -11.47 -2.99
CA ASN A 13 -14.10 -10.28 -3.45
C ASN A 13 -13.48 -9.47 -2.30
N LEU A 14 -14.17 -9.38 -1.16
CA LEU A 14 -13.66 -8.68 0.03
C LEU A 14 -12.46 -9.42 0.64
N SER A 15 -12.50 -10.76 0.68
CA SER A 15 -11.37 -11.60 1.10
C SER A 15 -10.18 -11.44 0.15
N ALA A 16 -10.42 -11.47 -1.17
CA ALA A 16 -9.37 -11.28 -2.17
C ALA A 16 -8.71 -9.89 -2.06
N LEU A 17 -9.49 -8.85 -1.72
CA LEU A 17 -8.95 -7.52 -1.47
C LEU A 17 -8.05 -7.48 -0.22
N ASP A 18 -8.45 -8.14 0.88
CA ASP A 18 -7.63 -8.22 2.10
C ASP A 18 -6.31 -8.96 1.85
N GLU A 19 -6.36 -10.09 1.13
CA GLU A 19 -5.16 -10.82 0.71
C GLU A 19 -4.23 -9.95 -0.14
N ALA A 20 -4.79 -9.20 -1.09
CA ALA A 20 -4.03 -8.27 -1.92
C ALA A 20 -3.39 -7.15 -1.08
N ILE A 21 -4.08 -6.60 -0.09
CA ILE A 21 -3.52 -5.63 0.87
C ILE A 21 -2.31 -6.26 1.58
N GLY A 22 -2.44 -7.51 2.05
CA GLY A 22 -1.36 -8.23 2.70
C GLY A 22 -0.13 -8.45 1.81
N VAL A 23 -0.34 -8.77 0.53
CA VAL A 23 0.75 -8.89 -0.45
C VAL A 23 1.44 -7.54 -0.66
N VAL A 24 0.69 -6.48 -0.97
CA VAL A 24 1.25 -5.14 -1.21
C VAL A 24 2.01 -4.63 0.02
N GLN A 25 1.52 -4.89 1.23
CA GLN A 25 2.18 -4.49 2.47
C GLN A 25 3.54 -5.18 2.65
N ARG A 26 3.63 -6.48 2.34
CA ARG A 26 4.89 -7.23 2.41
C ARG A 26 5.90 -6.72 1.38
N GLU A 27 5.48 -6.56 0.13
CA GLU A 27 6.35 -6.04 -0.92
C GLU A 27 6.81 -4.61 -0.62
N SER A 28 5.91 -3.75 -0.11
CA SER A 28 6.27 -2.40 0.32
C SER A 28 7.35 -2.40 1.42
N THR A 29 7.24 -3.32 2.38
CA THR A 29 8.22 -3.47 3.48
C THR A 29 9.57 -3.92 2.93
N SER A 30 9.60 -4.95 2.08
CA SER A 30 10.82 -5.46 1.43
C SER A 30 11.53 -4.39 0.60
N ILE A 31 10.77 -3.59 -0.15
CA ILE A 31 11.29 -2.47 -0.94
C ILE A 31 11.92 -1.40 -0.02
N LYS A 32 11.25 -1.02 1.07
CA LYS A 32 11.77 -0.04 2.05
C LYS A 32 13.06 -0.52 2.70
N GLU A 33 13.12 -1.80 3.10
CA GLU A 33 14.34 -2.41 3.66
C GLU A 33 15.50 -2.39 2.66
N THR A 34 15.22 -2.72 1.40
CA THR A 34 16.22 -2.69 0.32
C THR A 34 16.75 -1.27 0.09
N MET A 35 15.87 -0.27 0.06
CA MET A 35 16.28 1.13 -0.11
C MET A 35 17.12 1.63 1.07
N ALA A 36 16.74 1.30 2.31
CA ALA A 36 17.54 1.62 3.49
C ALA A 36 18.94 0.99 3.46
N SER A 37 19.05 -0.25 2.94
CA SER A 37 20.34 -0.92 2.76
C SER A 37 21.23 -0.22 1.72
N ILE A 38 20.64 0.24 0.61
CA ILE A 38 21.36 1.02 -0.41
C ILE A 38 21.81 2.36 0.19
N GLU A 39 20.94 3.07 0.92
CA GLU A 39 21.29 4.34 1.57
C GLU A 39 22.46 4.16 2.56
N ALA A 40 22.45 3.09 3.35
CA ALA A 40 23.54 2.78 4.27
C ALA A 40 24.87 2.58 3.54
N LYS A 41 24.87 1.82 2.43
CA LYS A 41 26.06 1.62 1.59
C LYS A 41 26.55 2.92 0.94
N MET A 42 25.64 3.79 0.51
CA MET A 42 26.02 5.10 -0.03
C MET A 42 26.69 5.96 1.04
N LYS A 43 26.22 5.91 2.30
CA LYS A 43 26.86 6.62 3.41
C LYS A 43 28.27 6.10 3.70
N GLU A 44 28.46 4.78 3.70
CA GLU A 44 29.78 4.14 3.90
C GLU A 44 30.78 4.56 2.82
N ILE A 45 30.36 4.58 1.55
CA ILE A 45 31.24 5.00 0.45
C ILE A 45 31.66 6.47 0.60
N GLY A 46 30.73 7.34 1.02
CA GLY A 46 30.97 8.76 1.18
C GLY A 46 32.02 9.10 2.25
N THR A 47 32.16 8.27 3.29
CA THR A 47 33.14 8.53 4.36
C THR A 47 34.59 8.28 3.94
N ASP A 48 34.81 7.38 2.98
CA ASP A 48 36.14 6.96 2.54
C ASP A 48 36.58 7.63 1.22
N TRP A 49 35.67 8.35 0.54
CA TRP A 49 35.91 8.94 -0.77
C TRP A 49 36.41 10.39 -0.69
N SER A 50 37.72 10.58 -0.65
CA SER A 50 38.39 11.90 -0.73
C SER A 50 38.88 12.23 -2.14
N SER A 51 37.98 12.61 -3.06
CA SER A 51 38.35 13.15 -4.39
C SER A 51 37.32 14.15 -4.94
N PRO A 52 37.67 15.01 -5.93
CA PRO A 52 36.72 15.94 -6.56
C PRO A 52 35.50 15.27 -7.20
N SER A 53 35.59 13.97 -7.54
CA SER A 53 34.47 13.17 -8.04
C SER A 53 33.35 13.01 -7.00
N PHE A 54 33.64 13.21 -5.71
CA PHE A 54 32.68 13.14 -4.61
C PHE A 54 31.45 14.03 -4.81
N MET A 55 31.59 15.19 -5.48
CA MET A 55 30.44 16.05 -5.78
C MET A 55 29.36 15.32 -6.61
N THR A 56 29.77 14.51 -7.59
CA THR A 56 28.82 13.71 -8.38
C THR A 56 28.17 12.59 -7.57
N PHE A 57 28.86 12.11 -6.53
CA PHE A 57 28.35 11.12 -5.59
C PHE A 57 27.31 11.73 -4.63
N ASP A 58 27.56 12.93 -4.11
CA ASP A 58 26.61 13.68 -3.28
C ASP A 58 25.30 13.99 -4.03
N ASP A 59 25.40 14.41 -5.30
CA ASP A 59 24.22 14.63 -6.14
C ASP A 59 23.42 13.32 -6.38
N MET A 60 24.11 12.20 -6.60
CA MET A 60 23.48 10.89 -6.74
C MET A 60 22.79 10.45 -5.44
N GLN A 61 23.41 10.70 -4.28
CA GLN A 61 22.83 10.38 -2.98
C GLN A 61 21.56 11.20 -2.72
N LYS A 62 21.57 12.50 -3.04
CA LYS A 62 20.38 13.35 -2.95
C LYS A 62 19.26 12.87 -3.86
N TRP A 63 19.58 12.56 -5.13
CA TRP A 63 18.62 12.01 -6.07
C TRP A 63 18.00 10.70 -5.57
N PHE A 64 18.84 9.78 -5.07
CA PHE A 64 18.39 8.52 -4.50
C PHE A 64 17.46 8.74 -3.30
N ASN A 65 17.81 9.64 -2.39
CA ASN A 65 17.00 9.98 -1.23
C ASN A 65 15.62 10.53 -1.62
N THR A 66 15.54 11.36 -2.66
CA THR A 66 14.26 11.84 -3.19
C THR A 66 13.45 10.69 -3.78
N ALA A 67 14.06 9.88 -4.65
CA ALA A 67 13.39 8.76 -5.29
C ALA A 67 12.85 7.72 -4.29
N GLN A 68 13.61 7.41 -3.24
CA GLN A 68 13.14 6.47 -2.21
C GLN A 68 11.94 7.01 -1.42
N ASN A 69 11.94 8.31 -1.12
CA ASN A 69 10.85 8.95 -0.40
C ASN A 69 9.58 8.97 -1.25
N ASP A 70 9.70 9.32 -2.53
CA ASP A 70 8.57 9.32 -3.46
C ASP A 70 7.97 7.92 -3.60
N LEU A 71 8.82 6.89 -3.75
CA LEU A 71 8.36 5.51 -3.82
C LEU A 71 7.69 5.05 -2.51
N SER A 72 8.26 5.39 -1.36
CA SER A 72 7.66 5.12 -0.04
C SER A 72 6.27 5.74 0.09
N ASN A 73 6.14 7.01 -0.33
CA ASN A 73 4.88 7.75 -0.28
C ASN A 73 3.80 7.12 -1.17
N VAL A 74 4.15 6.72 -2.39
CA VAL A 74 3.22 6.06 -3.31
C VAL A 74 2.75 4.71 -2.76
N LEU A 75 3.67 3.92 -2.20
CA LEU A 75 3.33 2.62 -1.60
C LEU A 75 2.38 2.78 -0.40
N GLU A 76 2.61 3.80 0.45
CA GLU A 76 1.71 4.11 1.55
C GLU A 76 0.34 4.61 1.08
N ASP A 77 0.29 5.48 0.07
CA ASP A 77 -0.98 5.96 -0.50
C ASP A 77 -1.83 4.81 -1.05
N ILE A 78 -1.21 3.88 -1.80
CA ILE A 78 -1.90 2.71 -2.34
C ILE A 78 -2.45 1.83 -1.20
N LEU A 79 -1.66 1.56 -0.16
CA LEU A 79 -2.12 0.78 0.99
C LEU A 79 -3.29 1.45 1.71
N ASN A 80 -3.22 2.78 1.90
CA ASN A 80 -4.29 3.54 2.52
C ASN A 80 -5.57 3.50 1.68
N ARG A 81 -5.46 3.62 0.36
CA ARG A 81 -6.59 3.52 -0.56
C ARG A 81 -7.22 2.13 -0.54
N MET A 82 -6.41 1.06 -0.59
CA MET A 82 -6.92 -0.31 -0.55
C MET A 82 -7.65 -0.59 0.78
N ARG A 83 -7.07 -0.20 1.92
CA ARG A 83 -7.71 -0.33 3.24
C ARG A 83 -9.00 0.46 3.34
N THR A 84 -9.01 1.69 2.81
CA THR A 84 -10.22 2.52 2.79
C THR A 84 -11.31 1.85 1.95
N SER A 85 -10.98 1.32 0.78
CA SER A 85 -11.93 0.56 -0.04
C SER A 85 -12.45 -0.67 0.68
N TYR A 86 -11.58 -1.44 1.34
CA TYR A 86 -11.98 -2.60 2.14
C TYR A 86 -13.01 -2.20 3.20
N TRP A 87 -12.72 -1.18 4.02
CA TRP A 87 -13.63 -0.72 5.07
C TRP A 87 -14.94 -0.18 4.51
N ASN A 88 -14.89 0.56 3.40
CA ASN A 88 -16.09 1.08 2.74
C ASN A 88 -17.00 -0.05 2.28
N TYR A 89 -16.44 -1.09 1.65
CA TYR A 89 -17.22 -2.25 1.21
C TYR A 89 -17.75 -3.04 2.40
N HIS A 90 -16.91 -3.36 3.38
CA HIS A 90 -17.32 -4.09 4.58
C HIS A 90 -18.47 -3.39 5.33
N ASN A 91 -18.37 -2.07 5.51
CA ASN A 91 -19.40 -1.29 6.21
C ASN A 91 -20.70 -1.15 5.40
N ALA A 92 -20.60 -0.98 4.08
CA ALA A 92 -21.77 -0.94 3.22
C ALA A 92 -22.57 -2.23 3.30
N GLU A 93 -21.88 -3.38 3.34
CA GLU A 93 -22.57 -4.67 3.45
C GLU A 93 -23.19 -4.89 4.83
N ALA A 94 -22.50 -4.53 5.91
CA ALA A 94 -23.07 -4.58 7.25
C ALA A 94 -24.37 -3.76 7.36
N ALA A 95 -24.40 -2.59 6.72
CA ALA A 95 -25.60 -1.76 6.66
C ALA A 95 -26.72 -2.38 5.80
N ASN A 96 -26.38 -2.99 4.65
CA ASN A 96 -27.35 -3.67 3.80
C ASN A 96 -28.00 -4.86 4.52
N LEU A 97 -27.19 -5.71 5.18
CA LEU A 97 -27.70 -6.84 5.97
C LEU A 97 -28.62 -6.39 7.10
N SER A 98 -28.28 -5.30 7.80
CA SER A 98 -29.14 -4.72 8.84
C SER A 98 -30.48 -4.23 8.27
N ASN A 99 -30.46 -3.55 7.13
CA ASN A 99 -31.69 -3.01 6.50
C ASN A 99 -32.59 -4.12 5.93
N ILE A 100 -32.01 -5.19 5.40
CA ILE A 100 -32.76 -6.36 4.91
C ILE A 100 -33.39 -7.13 6.08
N GLY A 101 -32.67 -7.26 7.22
CA GLY A 101 -33.19 -7.92 8.42
C GLY A 101 -34.33 -7.17 9.12
N ASP A 102 -34.32 -5.84 9.08
CA ASP A 102 -35.38 -4.99 9.68
C ASP A 102 -36.60 -4.79 8.76
N GLY A 103 -36.49 -5.13 7.46
CA GLY A 103 -37.54 -4.93 6.46
C GLY A 103 -38.65 -6.00 6.44
N ASP A 104 -38.47 -7.15 7.09
CA ASP A 104 -39.35 -8.32 6.98
C ASP A 104 -40.42 -8.43 8.10
N TYR A 105 -40.62 -7.38 8.91
CA TYR A 105 -41.61 -7.34 9.99
C TYR A 105 -42.70 -6.28 9.81
N ARG A 106 -43.12 -6.02 8.57
CA ARG A 106 -44.35 -5.25 8.26
C ARG A 106 -45.09 -5.84 7.06
N ALA A 107 -45.72 -6.99 7.29
CA ALA A 107 -46.86 -7.48 6.50
C ALA A 107 -48.10 -7.57 7.42
#